data_AF-A0A1Q2CUG4-F1
#
_entry.id   AF-A0A1Q2CUG4-F1
#
_cell.length_a   1.000
_cell.length_b   1.000
_cell.length_c   1.000
_cell.angle_alpha   90.00
_cell.angle_beta   90.00
_cell.angle_gamma   90.00
#
_symmetry.space_group_name_H-M   'P 1'
#
loop_
_entity.id
_entity.type
_entity.pdbx_description
1 polymer ?
#
loop_
_entity_poly.entity_id
_entity_poly.type
_entity_poly.pdbx_seq_one_letter_code
_entity_poly.pdbx_strand_id
1 'polypeptide(L)'
;MRMKQTAAAAITALALLGLSACGGEQSVEEACKIAQSTVESAQTDIQSSMSDPTNIEGVTEGLKKASDAVGDAEDKVTNKEVKTALDEFGNALDSFTDLFDGVKDPTELADKTDEMNKVSADISASSEKLSSLCKA
;
A
#
# COMPACT_ATOMS: atom_id res chain seq x y z
N MET A 1 14.35 9.15 49.62
CA MET A 1 12.97 9.67 49.74
C MET A 1 12.93 11.09 49.18
N ARG A 2 11.90 11.45 48.39
CA ARG A 2 11.65 12.71 47.62
C ARG A 2 12.36 12.70 46.25
N MET A 3 11.79 12.21 45.15
CA MET A 3 10.43 12.38 44.58
C MET A 3 10.09 13.86 44.34
N LYS A 4 10.28 14.30 43.09
CA LYS A 4 9.47 15.26 42.29
C LYS A 4 10.33 15.95 41.21
N GLN A 5 10.12 15.58 39.95
CA GLN A 5 9.80 16.55 38.89
C GLN A 5 8.89 15.84 37.88
N THR A 6 7.59 16.10 38.07
CA THR A 6 6.53 15.88 37.11
C THR A 6 6.70 16.88 35.96
N ALA A 7 7.00 16.36 34.76
CA ALA A 7 6.76 17.07 33.52
C ALA A 7 5.76 16.24 32.71
N ALA A 8 4.52 16.71 32.72
CA ALA A 8 3.49 16.28 31.82
C ALA A 8 3.89 16.66 30.39
N ALA A 9 3.88 15.68 29.48
CA ALA A 9 3.69 15.91 28.06
C ALA A 9 2.72 14.84 27.59
N ALA A 10 1.60 15.31 27.04
CA ALA A 10 0.43 14.55 26.69
C ALA A 10 0.74 13.41 25.70
N ILE A 11 0.36 12.19 26.06
CA ILE A 11 -0.01 11.16 25.09
C ILE A 11 -1.50 10.98 25.25
N THR A 12 -2.26 11.90 24.67
CA THR A 12 -3.71 11.75 24.51
C THR A 12 -3.94 10.97 23.21
N ALA A 13 -4.86 9.99 23.29
CA ALA A 13 -5.31 9.08 22.24
C ALA A 13 -4.46 7.80 22.04
N LEU A 14 -4.25 7.06 23.13
CA LEU A 14 -4.31 5.60 23.03
C LEU A 14 -5.72 5.23 22.57
N ALA A 15 -5.78 4.67 21.36
CA ALA A 15 -6.93 4.09 20.70
C ALA A 15 -7.96 3.48 21.68
N LEU A 16 -9.11 4.15 21.82
CA LEU A 16 -10.36 3.51 22.22
C LEU A 16 -10.99 2.76 21.03
N LEU A 17 -10.20 2.02 20.25
CA LEU A 17 -10.68 1.17 19.14
C LEU A 17 -11.16 -0.19 19.66
N GLY A 18 -11.89 -0.17 20.77
CA GLY A 18 -12.32 -1.38 21.49
C GLY A 18 -13.82 -1.52 21.68
N LEU A 19 -14.65 -0.75 20.96
CA LEU A 19 -16.11 -0.84 21.12
C LEU A 19 -16.92 -0.55 19.85
N SER A 20 -16.47 -1.01 18.68
CA SER A 20 -17.28 -1.07 17.45
C SER A 20 -17.70 -2.50 17.09
N ALA A 21 -17.92 -3.35 18.09
CA ALA A 21 -18.59 -4.65 17.92
C ALA A 21 -20.11 -4.53 17.58
N CYS A 22 -20.56 -3.38 17.09
CA CYS A 22 -21.87 -3.14 16.50
C CYS A 22 -21.80 -2.02 15.43
N GLY A 23 -21.30 -2.35 14.23
CA GLY A 23 -21.81 -1.77 12.98
C GLY A 23 -21.38 -0.34 12.57
N GLY A 24 -20.26 0.20 13.04
CA GLY A 24 -19.70 1.45 12.50
C GLY A 24 -18.50 1.17 11.58
N GLU A 25 -18.60 1.51 10.28
CA GLU A 25 -17.43 1.56 9.38
C GLU A 25 -16.39 2.55 9.92
N GLN A 26 -15.10 2.30 9.67
CA GLN A 26 -14.02 3.26 9.96
C GLN A 26 -14.31 4.61 9.28
N SER A 27 -13.87 5.68 9.93
CA SER A 27 -13.83 6.99 9.28
C SER A 27 -12.89 6.96 8.06
N VAL A 28 -13.12 7.86 7.09
CA VAL A 28 -12.23 8.02 5.93
C VAL A 28 -10.80 8.29 6.40
N GLU A 29 -10.60 9.13 7.41
CA GLU A 29 -9.27 9.50 7.89
C GLU A 29 -8.51 8.33 8.52
N GLU A 30 -9.18 7.47 9.31
CA GLU A 30 -8.56 6.27 9.89
C GLU A 30 -8.18 5.25 8.81
N ALA A 31 -9.09 5.01 7.87
CA ALA A 31 -8.84 4.14 6.73
C ALA A 31 -7.67 4.65 5.88
N CYS A 32 -7.63 5.97 5.65
CA CYS A 32 -6.59 6.62 4.87
C CYS A 32 -5.21 6.53 5.50
N LYS A 33 -5.09 6.59 6.83
CA LYS A 33 -3.80 6.37 7.51
C LYS A 33 -3.22 4.98 7.23
N ILE A 34 -4.08 3.96 7.22
CA ILE A 34 -3.67 2.59 6.88
C ILE A 34 -3.28 2.53 5.40
N ALA A 35 -4.16 3.00 4.51
CA ALA A 35 -3.95 2.92 3.07
C ALA A 35 -2.71 3.68 2.59
N GLN A 36 -2.54 4.95 2.99
CA GLN A 36 -1.38 5.76 2.59
C GLN A 36 -0.07 5.17 3.09
N SER A 37 0.00 4.76 4.36
CA SER A 37 1.21 4.15 4.92
C SER A 37 1.59 2.87 4.17
N THR A 38 0.61 2.06 3.79
CA THR A 38 0.85 0.84 3.02
C THR A 38 1.31 1.16 1.60
N VAL A 39 0.65 2.11 0.92
CA VAL A 39 1.01 2.50 -0.45
C VAL A 39 2.40 3.12 -0.51
N GLU A 40 2.79 3.96 0.44
CA GLU A 40 4.14 4.53 0.52
C GLU A 40 5.21 3.44 0.73
N SER A 41 4.93 2.47 1.62
CA SER A 41 5.82 1.33 1.85
C SER A 41 5.93 0.45 0.62
N ALA A 42 4.81 0.15 -0.04
CA ALA A 42 4.76 -0.63 -1.27
C ALA A 42 5.58 0.04 -2.37
N GLN A 43 5.38 1.34 -2.61
CA GLN A 43 6.16 2.10 -3.60
C GLN A 43 7.67 2.06 -3.30
N THR A 44 8.06 2.15 -2.03
CA THR A 44 9.46 2.07 -1.61
C THR A 44 10.05 0.69 -1.87
N ASP A 45 9.32 -0.38 -1.54
CA ASP A 45 9.73 -1.77 -1.79
C ASP A 45 9.89 -2.01 -3.30
N ILE A 46 8.93 -1.55 -4.12
CA ILE A 46 8.97 -1.67 -5.57
C ILE A 46 10.18 -0.93 -6.16
N GLN A 47 10.40 0.32 -5.77
CA GLN A 47 11.56 1.10 -6.24
C GLN A 47 12.89 0.45 -5.85
N SER A 48 12.97 -0.09 -4.63
CA SER A 48 14.16 -0.80 -4.15
C SER A 48 14.42 -2.05 -4.98
N SER A 49 13.38 -2.84 -5.27
CA SER A 49 13.48 -4.03 -6.08
C SER A 49 13.79 -3.75 -7.55
N MET A 50 13.27 -2.65 -8.10
CA MET A 50 13.57 -2.21 -9.48
C MET A 50 14.93 -1.56 -9.66
N SER A 51 15.68 -1.32 -8.58
CA SER A 51 17.02 -0.74 -8.65
C SER A 51 18.03 -1.67 -9.34
N ASP A 52 17.74 -2.99 -9.38
CA ASP A 52 18.47 -3.97 -10.18
C ASP A 52 17.50 -4.77 -11.07
N PRO A 53 17.15 -4.24 -12.27
CA PRO A 53 16.18 -4.87 -13.16
C PRO A 53 16.72 -6.16 -13.82
N THR A 54 18.00 -6.51 -13.62
CA THR A 54 18.55 -7.78 -14.09
C THR A 54 18.22 -8.94 -13.14
N ASN A 55 17.83 -8.61 -11.90
CA ASN A 55 17.38 -9.57 -10.91
C ASN A 55 15.85 -9.72 -10.94
N ILE A 56 15.34 -10.44 -11.95
CA ILE A 56 13.89 -10.65 -12.13
C ILE A 56 13.23 -11.33 -10.91
N GLU A 57 13.92 -12.26 -10.26
CA GLU A 57 13.43 -12.90 -9.04
C GLU A 57 13.26 -11.87 -7.90
N GLY A 58 14.25 -11.00 -7.68
CA GLY A 58 14.17 -9.94 -6.66
C GLY A 58 13.13 -8.86 -6.98
N VAL A 59 12.89 -8.58 -8.27
CA VAL A 59 11.78 -7.71 -8.71
C VAL A 59 10.44 -8.35 -8.36
N THR A 60 10.25 -9.61 -8.74
CA THR A 60 9.01 -10.35 -8.50
C THR A 60 8.73 -10.52 -7.00
N GLU A 61 9.75 -10.82 -6.19
CA GLU A 61 9.62 -10.93 -4.74
C GLU A 61 9.22 -9.59 -4.10
N GLY A 62 9.82 -8.48 -4.55
CA GLY A 62 9.46 -7.14 -4.07
C GLY A 62 8.04 -6.74 -4.41
N LEU A 63 7.61 -6.99 -5.65
CA LEU A 63 6.24 -6.75 -6.10
C LEU A 63 5.24 -7.59 -5.30
N LYS A 64 5.53 -8.87 -5.10
CA LYS A 64 4.70 -9.76 -4.29
C LYS A 64 4.60 -9.29 -2.84
N LYS A 65 5.73 -8.89 -2.23
CA LYS A 65 5.74 -8.35 -0.86
C LYS A 65 4.91 -7.07 -0.75
N ALA A 66 4.95 -6.22 -1.77
CA ALA A 66 4.12 -5.02 -1.85
C ALA A 66 2.62 -5.38 -1.98
N SER A 67 2.27 -6.33 -2.85
CA SER A 67 0.89 -6.82 -2.99
C SER A 67 0.36 -7.45 -1.70
N ASP A 68 1.13 -8.35 -1.07
CA ASP A 68 0.76 -8.99 0.20
C ASP A 68 0.49 -7.93 1.29
N ALA A 69 1.32 -6.88 1.37
CA ALA A 69 1.12 -5.77 2.30
C ALA A 69 -0.15 -4.96 2.02
N VAL A 70 -0.52 -4.81 0.74
CA VAL A 70 -1.76 -4.14 0.31
C VAL A 70 -2.97 -4.99 0.66
N GLY A 71 -2.97 -6.28 0.37
CA GLY A 71 -4.06 -7.20 0.77
C GLY A 71 -4.28 -7.22 2.28
N ASP A 72 -3.18 -7.25 3.06
CA ASP A 72 -3.21 -7.13 4.51
C ASP A 72 -3.83 -5.81 5.01
N ALA A 73 -3.69 -4.74 4.24
CA ALA A 73 -4.26 -3.44 4.55
C ALA A 73 -5.74 -3.35 4.14
N GLU A 74 -6.12 -3.94 3.00
CA GLU A 74 -7.52 -4.04 2.57
C GLU A 74 -8.38 -4.77 3.60
N ASP A 75 -7.86 -5.84 4.22
CA ASP A 75 -8.55 -6.56 5.30
C ASP A 75 -8.76 -5.70 6.56
N LYS A 76 -7.89 -4.72 6.78
CA LYS A 76 -7.96 -3.78 7.91
C LYS A 76 -8.80 -2.53 7.60
N VAL A 77 -8.98 -2.21 6.32
CA VAL A 77 -9.78 -1.07 5.86
C VAL A 77 -11.24 -1.49 5.69
N THR A 78 -12.10 -0.90 6.51
CA THR A 78 -13.56 -1.14 6.50
C THR A 78 -14.35 -0.03 5.82
N ASN A 79 -13.76 1.16 5.65
CA ASN A 79 -14.36 2.24 4.89
C ASN A 79 -14.42 1.88 3.41
N LYS A 80 -15.61 1.77 2.83
CA LYS A 80 -15.79 1.32 1.43
C LYS A 80 -15.03 2.15 0.40
N GLU A 81 -15.04 3.48 0.50
CA GLU A 81 -14.42 4.35 -0.51
C GLU A 81 -12.91 4.18 -0.52
N VAL A 82 -12.28 4.17 0.66
CA VAL A 82 -10.84 3.95 0.79
C VAL A 82 -10.47 2.51 0.45
N LYS A 83 -11.29 1.52 0.86
CA LYS A 83 -11.08 0.11 0.53
C LYS A 83 -11.08 -0.10 -0.98
N THR A 84 -12.04 0.46 -1.71
CA THR A 84 -12.11 0.35 -3.17
C THR A 84 -10.89 0.99 -3.85
N ALA A 85 -10.43 2.15 -3.38
CA ALA A 85 -9.23 2.78 -3.96
C ALA A 85 -7.95 1.99 -3.64
N LEU A 86 -7.89 1.34 -2.47
CA LEU A 86 -6.78 0.47 -2.09
C LEU A 86 -6.79 -0.85 -2.89
N ASP A 87 -7.97 -1.45 -3.11
CA ASP A 87 -8.19 -2.62 -3.96
C ASP A 87 -7.77 -2.34 -5.42
N GLU A 88 -8.14 -1.18 -5.97
CA GLU A 88 -7.65 -0.76 -7.30
C GLU A 88 -6.12 -0.63 -7.37
N PHE A 89 -5.47 -0.23 -6.27
CA PHE A 89 -4.01 -0.20 -6.19
C PHE A 89 -3.41 -1.61 -6.09
N GLY A 90 -3.98 -2.49 -5.25
CA GLY A 90 -3.57 -3.89 -5.11
C GLY A 90 -3.67 -4.65 -6.44
N ASN A 91 -4.80 -4.53 -7.13
CA ASN A 91 -5.01 -5.13 -8.45
C ASN A 91 -3.99 -4.66 -9.50
N ALA A 92 -3.58 -3.39 -9.44
CA ALA A 92 -2.54 -2.86 -10.33
C ALA A 92 -1.16 -3.45 -10.00
N LEU A 93 -0.84 -3.71 -8.72
CA LEU A 93 0.38 -4.40 -8.30
C LEU A 93 0.39 -5.88 -8.69
N ASP A 94 -0.74 -6.56 -8.55
CA ASP A 94 -0.89 -7.95 -9.01
C ASP A 94 -0.70 -8.04 -10.52
N SER A 95 -1.36 -7.14 -11.27
CA SER A 95 -1.16 -7.02 -12.71
C SER A 95 0.30 -6.74 -13.05
N PHE A 96 1.03 -5.99 -12.21
CA PHE A 96 2.45 -5.78 -12.40
C PHE A 96 3.26 -7.05 -12.20
N THR A 97 2.98 -7.77 -11.11
CA THR A 97 3.64 -9.04 -10.75
C THR A 97 3.46 -10.07 -11.86
N ASP A 98 2.25 -10.15 -12.42
CA ASP A 98 1.91 -11.03 -13.54
C ASP A 98 2.71 -10.73 -14.82
N LEU A 99 3.25 -9.52 -15.00
CA LEU A 99 4.14 -9.22 -16.12
C LEU A 99 5.49 -9.90 -15.99
N PHE A 100 5.95 -10.12 -14.76
CA PHE A 100 7.21 -10.79 -14.45
C PHE A 100 7.02 -12.30 -14.23
N ASP A 101 5.80 -12.78 -14.04
CA ASP A 101 5.55 -14.22 -13.90
C ASP A 101 6.00 -14.99 -15.16
N GLY A 102 6.80 -16.02 -14.94
CA GLY A 102 7.40 -16.83 -16.00
C GLY A 102 8.52 -16.14 -16.82
N VAL A 103 8.85 -14.87 -16.57
CA VAL A 103 9.95 -14.16 -17.24
C VAL A 103 11.29 -14.68 -16.72
N LYS A 104 12.15 -15.13 -17.62
CA LYS A 104 13.51 -15.60 -17.28
C LYS A 104 14.59 -14.64 -17.73
N ASP A 105 14.34 -13.91 -18.81
CA ASP A 105 15.22 -12.87 -19.34
C ASP A 105 14.49 -11.51 -19.35
N PRO A 106 15.09 -10.43 -18.82
CA PRO A 106 14.49 -9.09 -18.85
C PRO A 106 14.12 -8.60 -20.26
N THR A 107 14.77 -9.12 -21.31
CA THR A 107 14.43 -8.78 -22.70
C THR A 107 13.05 -9.28 -23.11
N GLU A 108 12.49 -10.30 -22.45
CA GLU A 108 11.12 -10.78 -22.68
C GLU A 108 10.06 -9.77 -22.23
N LEU A 109 10.42 -8.82 -21.35
CA LEU A 109 9.54 -7.71 -20.96
C LEU A 109 9.41 -6.65 -22.06
N ALA A 110 10.31 -6.62 -23.05
CA ALA A 110 10.24 -5.66 -24.14
C ALA A 110 8.94 -5.80 -24.94
N ASP A 111 8.46 -7.03 -25.11
CA ASP A 111 7.19 -7.33 -25.78
C ASP A 111 5.96 -6.96 -24.93
N LYS A 112 6.16 -6.70 -23.62
CA LYS A 112 5.13 -6.32 -22.64
C LYS A 112 5.13 -4.82 -22.31
N THR A 113 5.79 -4.00 -23.13
CA THR A 113 5.95 -2.56 -22.87
C THR A 113 4.61 -1.83 -22.72
N ASP A 114 3.61 -2.21 -23.53
CA ASP A 114 2.28 -1.61 -23.46
C ASP A 114 1.58 -1.96 -22.14
N GLU A 115 1.68 -3.21 -21.68
CA GLU A 115 1.15 -3.63 -20.40
C GLU A 115 1.90 -2.99 -19.23
N MET A 116 3.23 -2.86 -19.29
CA MET A 116 4.02 -2.16 -18.27
C MET A 116 3.60 -0.69 -18.15
N ASN A 117 3.39 -0.02 -19.29
CA ASN A 117 2.91 1.37 -19.31
C ASN A 117 1.50 1.49 -18.73
N LYS A 118 0.62 0.55 -19.08
CA LYS A 118 -0.74 0.50 -18.55
C LYS A 118 -0.74 0.31 -17.03
N VAL A 119 -0.01 -0.67 -16.53
CA VAL A 119 0.10 -0.95 -15.09
C VAL A 119 0.69 0.26 -14.36
N SER A 120 1.72 0.89 -14.92
CA SER A 120 2.30 2.11 -14.33
C SER A 120 1.28 3.26 -14.27
N ALA A 121 0.44 3.40 -15.29
CA ALA A 121 -0.64 4.38 -15.31
C ALA A 121 -1.73 4.04 -14.27
N ASP A 122 -2.11 2.76 -14.14
CA ASP A 122 -3.10 2.28 -13.18
C ASP A 122 -2.62 2.50 -11.74
N ILE A 123 -1.36 2.15 -11.41
CA ILE A 123 -0.73 2.43 -10.11
C ILE A 123 -0.76 3.93 -9.79
N SER A 124 -0.43 4.76 -10.78
CA SER A 124 -0.42 6.22 -10.62
C SER A 124 -1.83 6.76 -10.39
N ALA A 125 -2.81 6.33 -11.19
CA ALA A 125 -4.20 6.75 -11.05
C ALA A 125 -4.81 6.33 -9.71
N SER A 126 -4.53 5.09 -9.25
CA SER A 126 -4.99 4.60 -7.95
C SER A 126 -4.33 5.37 -6.79
N SER A 127 -3.04 5.71 -6.90
CA SER A 127 -2.34 6.56 -5.93
C SER A 127 -2.91 7.99 -5.87
N GLU A 128 -3.22 8.59 -7.02
CA GLU A 128 -3.88 9.90 -7.08
C GLU A 128 -5.29 9.86 -6.48
N LYS A 129 -6.05 8.81 -6.76
CA LYS A 129 -7.39 8.59 -6.19
C LYS A 129 -7.30 8.48 -4.67
N LEU A 130 -6.40 7.66 -4.13
CA LEU A 130 -6.13 7.57 -2.69
C LEU A 130 -5.73 8.93 -2.12
N SER A 131 -4.82 9.66 -2.77
CA SER A 131 -4.39 11.00 -2.32
C SER A 131 -5.56 11.99 -2.28
N SER A 132 -6.48 11.93 -3.26
CA SER A 132 -7.66 12.79 -3.34
C SER A 132 -8.70 12.47 -2.26
N LEU A 133 -8.93 11.18 -1.98
CA LEU A 133 -9.84 10.71 -0.93
C LEU A 133 -9.29 11.05 0.45
N CYS A 134 -7.98 10.86 0.60
CA CYS A 134 -7.30 10.96 1.87
C CYS A 134 -6.73 12.34 2.18
N LYS A 135 -7.23 13.39 1.47
CA LYS A 135 -6.92 14.82 1.64
C LYS A 135 -5.72 15.07 2.55
N ALA A 136 -4.54 15.13 1.93
CA ALA A 136 -3.33 15.62 2.59
C ALA A 136 -3.55 17.02 3.19
#